data_AF-A0A382SUZ8-F1
#
_entry.id   AF-A0A382SUZ8-F1
#
_cell.length_a   1.000
_cell.length_b   1.000
_cell.length_c   1.000
_cell.angle_alpha   90.00
_cell.angle_beta   90.00
_cell.angle_gamma   90.00
#
_symmetry.space_group_name_H-M   'P 1'
#
loop_
_entity.id
_entity.type
_entity.pdbx_description
1 polymer ?
#
loop_
_entity_poly.entity_id
_entity_poly.type
_entity_poly.pdbx_seq_one_letter_code
_entity_poly.pdbx_strand_id
1 'polypeptide(L)'
;MYKSVWGRWALSASFIVITAGFFACGDGEEEGGQASGGQQMSRGGQSGAGGRQAGGRPGGGGGGMGTMMGGSGGAGASIPVEAKPVGRGDIAVSLQTYTTIEAERHVDVIARAQGLVIGIFVEEGDRVEEGQPLTQLDQDELKLQVQEREVNMLSMKANYERAADLVAKELLSTQEFEQTKFQYETAKTQLETAKLNLEFT
;
A
#
# COMPACT_ATOMS: atom_id res chain seq x y z
N MET A 1 13.70 22.32 -19.47
CA MET A 1 14.82 21.37 -19.33
C MET A 1 14.77 20.79 -17.92
N TYR A 2 13.89 19.82 -17.67
CA TYR A 2 13.94 18.97 -16.48
C TYR A 2 13.45 17.59 -16.89
N LYS A 3 14.32 16.61 -16.70
CA LYS A 3 14.23 15.28 -17.29
C LYS A 3 13.17 14.46 -16.56
N SER A 4 12.25 13.95 -17.36
CA SER A 4 11.43 12.75 -17.16
C SER A 4 12.22 11.58 -16.57
N VAL A 5 11.74 11.00 -15.47
CA VAL A 5 12.03 9.60 -15.17
C VAL A 5 10.88 8.99 -14.33
N TRP A 6 10.53 7.73 -14.64
CA TRP A 6 9.64 6.79 -13.95
C TRP A 6 8.14 7.02 -14.16
N GLY A 7 7.32 6.02 -14.50
CA GLY A 7 7.53 4.59 -14.63
C GLY A 7 6.14 3.96 -14.72
N ARG A 8 5.85 3.31 -15.85
CA ARG A 8 4.66 2.49 -16.10
C ARG A 8 4.42 1.54 -14.92
N TRP A 9 3.25 1.53 -14.29
CA TRP A 9 2.64 0.28 -13.79
C TRP A 9 1.11 0.39 -13.80
N ALA A 10 0.52 -0.72 -14.25
CA ALA A 10 -0.90 -1.01 -14.28
C ALA A 10 -1.30 -1.69 -12.96
N LEU A 11 -2.62 -1.90 -12.79
CA LEU A 11 -3.34 -2.81 -11.87
C LEU A 11 -4.22 -2.04 -10.87
N SER A 12 -5.55 -2.03 -11.08
CA SER A 12 -6.50 -3.13 -10.76
C SER A 12 -6.86 -3.12 -9.28
N ALA A 13 -7.84 -2.28 -8.92
CA ALA A 13 -8.39 -2.19 -7.58
C ALA A 13 -9.62 -3.11 -7.43
N SER A 14 -9.56 -4.06 -6.52
CA SER A 14 -10.73 -4.77 -5.98
C SER A 14 -10.90 -4.39 -4.52
N PHE A 15 -12.10 -3.91 -4.22
CA PHE A 15 -12.58 -3.35 -2.96
C PHE A 15 -13.07 -4.47 -2.04
N ILE A 16 -12.69 -4.46 -0.74
CA ILE A 16 -13.40 -5.24 0.29
C ILE A 16 -13.67 -4.36 1.51
N VAL A 17 -14.96 -4.17 1.74
CA VAL A 17 -15.60 -3.55 2.92
C VAL A 17 -15.51 -4.51 4.11
N ILE A 18 -15.07 -4.05 5.27
CA ILE A 18 -15.33 -4.75 6.54
C ILE A 18 -15.88 -3.78 7.60
N THR A 19 -17.08 -4.14 8.02
CA THR A 19 -17.93 -3.60 9.08
C THR A 19 -17.36 -3.79 10.49
N ALA A 20 -17.73 -2.84 11.36
CA ALA A 20 -17.33 -2.67 12.75
C ALA A 20 -17.50 -3.87 13.69
N GLY A 21 -16.60 -3.95 14.69
CA GLY A 21 -16.71 -4.83 15.86
C GLY A 21 -16.07 -4.19 17.09
N PHE A 22 -16.88 -3.51 17.89
CA PHE A 22 -16.57 -2.94 19.21
C PHE A 22 -16.78 -4.02 20.27
N PHE A 23 -15.76 -4.42 21.03
CA PHE A 23 -15.97 -5.15 22.28
C PHE A 23 -14.83 -4.90 23.27
N ALA A 24 -15.22 -4.42 24.46
CA ALA A 24 -14.38 -4.07 25.57
C ALA A 24 -14.59 -5.06 26.73
N CYS A 25 -13.51 -5.26 27.50
CA CYS A 25 -13.41 -5.67 28.92
C CYS A 25 -13.86 -7.08 29.33
N GLY A 26 -12.96 -7.82 30.01
CA GLY A 26 -13.29 -9.00 30.81
C GLY A 26 -12.07 -9.86 31.19
N ASP A 27 -11.60 -9.72 32.43
CA ASP A 27 -10.64 -10.57 33.14
C ASP A 27 -11.16 -12.00 33.39
N GLY A 28 -10.26 -12.99 33.44
CA GLY A 28 -10.54 -14.33 33.99
C GLY A 28 -9.50 -15.40 33.65
N GLU A 29 -8.90 -15.98 34.69
CA GLU A 29 -7.79 -16.95 34.74
C GLU A 29 -8.17 -18.43 34.46
N GLU A 30 -7.11 -19.24 34.34
CA GLU A 30 -6.93 -20.67 34.73
C GLU A 30 -6.78 -21.78 33.66
N GLU A 31 -5.53 -22.28 33.63
CA GLU A 31 -5.03 -23.68 33.67
C GLU A 31 -5.44 -24.78 32.67
N GLY A 32 -4.41 -25.53 32.22
CA GLY A 32 -4.54 -26.92 31.80
C GLY A 32 -3.65 -27.33 30.62
N GLY A 33 -2.61 -28.14 30.88
CA GLY A 33 -1.56 -28.49 29.91
C GLY A 33 -1.79 -29.74 29.04
N GLN A 34 -0.66 -30.43 28.77
CA GLN A 34 -0.40 -31.62 27.92
C GLN A 34 0.07 -31.26 26.48
N ALA A 35 1.33 -31.50 26.10
CA ALA A 35 2.07 -32.76 25.89
C ALA A 35 1.99 -33.28 24.43
N SER A 36 3.10 -33.90 24.00
CA SER A 36 3.36 -34.63 22.74
C SER A 36 3.53 -33.75 21.48
N GLY A 37 4.55 -33.90 20.64
CA GLY A 37 5.25 -35.12 20.24
C GLY A 37 4.76 -35.50 18.83
N GLY A 38 5.58 -35.34 17.79
CA GLY A 38 5.20 -35.77 16.45
C GLY A 38 5.98 -35.11 15.32
N GLN A 39 7.23 -35.53 15.13
CA GLN A 39 7.98 -35.31 13.91
C GLN A 39 7.35 -36.06 12.73
N GLN A 40 7.22 -35.32 11.63
CA GLN A 40 7.12 -35.75 10.24
C GLN A 40 8.00 -36.96 9.89
N MET A 41 7.48 -37.85 9.03
CA MET A 41 7.81 -37.87 7.59
C MET A 41 7.13 -39.06 6.90
N SER A 42 6.31 -38.79 5.88
CA SER A 42 5.94 -39.76 4.86
C SER A 42 5.58 -39.03 3.57
N ARG A 43 6.49 -39.07 2.59
CA ARG A 43 6.27 -39.07 1.13
C ARG A 43 7.57 -39.64 0.55
N GLY A 44 7.60 -40.76 -0.17
CA GLY A 44 6.66 -41.18 -1.21
C GLY A 44 7.03 -40.47 -2.51
N GLY A 45 7.85 -41.11 -3.35
CA GLY A 45 8.28 -40.56 -4.63
C GLY A 45 8.96 -41.64 -5.50
N GLN A 46 8.18 -42.16 -6.45
CA GLN A 46 8.43 -43.33 -7.28
C GLN A 46 8.88 -42.96 -8.70
N SER A 47 9.40 -43.97 -9.41
CA SER A 47 9.47 -44.16 -10.88
C SER A 47 10.64 -43.49 -11.61
N GLY A 48 11.32 -44.10 -12.59
CA GLY A 48 11.23 -45.39 -13.31
C GLY A 48 12.53 -45.51 -14.16
N ALA A 49 12.75 -46.35 -15.16
CA ALA A 49 12.23 -47.63 -15.68
C ALA A 49 13.22 -48.05 -16.81
N GLY A 50 13.41 -49.36 -17.02
CA GLY A 50 13.99 -49.98 -18.24
C GLY A 50 15.52 -50.13 -18.28
N GLY A 51 16.14 -51.23 -18.72
CA GLY A 51 15.70 -52.53 -19.25
C GLY A 51 16.85 -53.20 -20.05
N ARG A 52 16.78 -54.53 -20.20
CA ARG A 52 17.54 -55.45 -21.11
C ARG A 52 18.92 -55.97 -20.63
N GLN A 53 19.45 -57.10 -21.11
CA GLN A 53 19.00 -58.48 -21.36
C GLN A 53 20.25 -59.34 -21.68
N ALA A 54 20.25 -60.61 -21.27
CA ALA A 54 20.94 -61.78 -21.85
C ALA A 54 22.48 -61.94 -21.84
N GLY A 55 22.95 -63.06 -21.24
CA GLY A 55 23.50 -64.19 -22.02
C GLY A 55 24.99 -64.59 -21.87
N GLY A 56 25.22 -65.83 -21.38
CA GLY A 56 26.41 -66.70 -21.66
C GLY A 56 27.55 -66.64 -20.62
N ARG A 57 28.26 -67.71 -20.20
CA ARG A 57 28.48 -69.12 -20.63
C ARG A 57 28.97 -69.96 -19.40
N PRO A 58 28.88 -71.30 -19.41
CA PRO A 58 29.41 -72.18 -18.36
C PRO A 58 30.68 -72.98 -18.75
N GLY A 59 31.41 -73.48 -17.73
CA GLY A 59 32.47 -74.51 -17.79
C GLY A 59 33.86 -74.01 -17.36
N GLY A 60 34.69 -74.67 -16.56
CA GLY A 60 34.65 -75.96 -15.87
C GLY A 60 36.01 -76.24 -15.19
N GLY A 61 36.11 -77.28 -14.35
CA GLY A 61 37.33 -78.10 -14.18
C GLY A 61 38.25 -77.89 -12.96
N GLY A 62 38.47 -78.98 -12.20
CA GLY A 62 39.64 -79.27 -11.34
C GLY A 62 39.53 -78.72 -9.90
N GLY A 63 39.52 -79.49 -8.81
CA GLY A 63 40.29 -80.71 -8.52
C GLY A 63 41.50 -80.32 -7.65
N GLY A 64 41.42 -80.51 -6.32
CA GLY A 64 42.55 -80.19 -5.42
C GLY A 64 42.18 -80.24 -3.94
N MET A 65 42.35 -81.41 -3.34
CA MET A 65 42.20 -81.70 -1.92
C MET A 65 43.46 -81.24 -1.17
N GLY A 66 43.30 -80.49 -0.09
CA GLY A 66 44.41 -79.98 0.72
C GLY A 66 43.96 -79.54 2.11
N THR A 67 43.95 -80.51 3.04
CA THR A 67 43.81 -80.31 4.48
C THR A 67 44.98 -79.50 5.03
N MET A 68 44.73 -78.47 5.85
CA MET A 68 45.39 -78.22 7.15
C MET A 68 44.94 -76.89 7.80
N MET A 69 44.28 -77.07 8.96
CA MET A 69 44.65 -76.45 10.24
C MET A 69 44.50 -74.92 10.45
N GLY A 70 43.48 -74.56 11.25
CA GLY A 70 43.68 -73.76 12.46
C GLY A 70 43.79 -72.24 12.32
N GLY A 71 42.70 -71.54 12.67
CA GLY A 71 42.72 -70.09 12.89
C GLY A 71 41.42 -69.59 13.52
N SER A 72 41.30 -69.76 14.84
CA SER A 72 40.24 -69.16 15.65
C SER A 72 40.36 -67.63 15.61
N GLY A 73 39.34 -66.96 15.07
CA GLY A 73 39.14 -65.53 15.16
C GLY A 73 37.64 -65.28 15.21
N GLY A 74 37.15 -64.79 16.36
CA GLY A 74 35.73 -64.71 16.69
C GLY A 74 34.88 -64.07 15.60
N ALA A 75 33.94 -64.87 15.07
CA ALA A 75 32.84 -64.40 14.26
C ALA A 75 31.82 -63.67 15.15
N GLY A 76 32.17 -62.44 15.57
CA GLY A 76 31.14 -61.44 15.84
C GLY A 76 30.55 -61.06 14.49
N ALA A 77 29.25 -61.28 14.30
CA ALA A 77 28.54 -60.98 13.05
C ALA A 77 28.84 -59.53 12.62
N SER A 78 29.67 -59.38 11.60
CA SER A 78 29.93 -58.08 10.98
C SER A 78 28.68 -57.73 10.18
N ILE A 79 27.92 -56.78 10.70
CA ILE A 79 26.76 -56.24 10.01
C ILE A 79 27.30 -55.20 9.02
N PRO A 80 27.22 -55.42 7.70
CA PRO A 80 27.71 -54.46 6.73
C PRO A 80 26.87 -53.18 6.80
N VAL A 81 27.54 -52.04 6.91
CA VAL A 81 26.93 -50.71 6.90
C VAL A 81 27.58 -49.88 5.81
N GLU A 82 26.77 -49.13 5.07
CA GLU A 82 27.26 -48.20 4.06
C GLU A 82 27.57 -46.87 4.75
N ALA A 83 28.81 -46.40 4.62
CA ALA A 83 29.24 -45.10 5.12
C ALA A 83 29.72 -44.21 3.97
N LYS A 84 29.38 -42.92 4.03
CA LYS A 84 29.88 -41.88 3.11
C LYS A 84 30.71 -40.83 3.86
N PRO A 85 31.83 -40.35 3.28
CA PRO A 85 32.64 -39.31 3.90
C PRO A 85 31.91 -37.97 3.92
N VAL A 86 32.08 -37.21 5.00
CA VAL A 86 31.49 -35.87 5.14
C VAL A 86 32.37 -34.82 4.46
N GLY A 87 31.76 -33.93 3.68
CA GLY A 87 32.42 -32.81 3.02
C GLY A 87 31.86 -31.48 3.50
N ARG A 88 32.70 -30.44 3.54
CA ARG A 88 32.23 -29.07 3.78
C ARG A 88 31.85 -28.43 2.44
N GLY A 89 30.68 -27.82 2.39
CA GLY A 89 30.20 -27.04 1.26
C GLY A 89 29.29 -25.92 1.77
N ASP A 90 29.05 -24.92 0.93
CA ASP A 90 28.21 -23.79 1.30
C ASP A 90 26.73 -24.20 1.34
N ILE A 91 26.05 -23.82 2.42
CA ILE A 91 24.62 -24.07 2.60
C ILE A 91 23.90 -22.74 2.40
N ALA A 92 23.16 -22.63 1.29
CA ALA A 92 22.27 -21.51 1.07
C ALA A 92 20.89 -21.82 1.67
N VAL A 93 20.45 -20.99 2.61
CA VAL A 93 19.08 -21.03 3.14
C VAL A 93 18.25 -20.00 2.37
N SER A 94 17.27 -20.47 1.58
CA SER A 94 16.30 -19.61 0.92
C SER A 94 15.03 -19.51 1.76
N LEU A 95 14.59 -18.28 2.07
CA LEU A 95 13.30 -18.02 2.70
C LEU A 95 12.32 -17.52 1.63
N GLN A 96 11.22 -18.24 1.44
CA GLN A 96 10.12 -17.80 0.58
C GLN A 96 9.00 -17.28 1.47
N THR A 97 8.64 -16.01 1.28
CA THR A 97 7.51 -15.38 1.97
C THR A 97 6.52 -14.87 0.94
N TYR A 98 5.27 -14.79 1.34
CA TYR A 98 4.20 -14.17 0.57
C TYR A 98 3.78 -12.91 1.32
N THR A 99 3.52 -11.84 0.58
CA THR A 99 2.96 -10.61 1.14
C THR A 99 1.80 -10.18 0.26
N THR A 100 0.88 -9.42 0.83
CA THR A 100 -0.13 -8.72 0.03
C THR A 100 0.49 -7.48 -0.58
N ILE A 101 -0.04 -7.06 -1.74
CA ILE A 101 0.31 -5.80 -2.39
C ILE A 101 -0.74 -4.78 -1.98
N GLU A 102 -0.29 -3.61 -1.53
CA GLU A 102 -1.16 -2.48 -1.19
C GLU A 102 -0.86 -1.30 -2.12
N ALA A 103 -1.84 -0.41 -2.28
CA ALA A 103 -1.67 0.81 -3.05
C ALA A 103 -0.65 1.73 -2.35
N GLU A 104 0.33 2.24 -3.10
CA GLU A 104 1.31 3.19 -2.55
C GLU A 104 0.64 4.49 -2.08
N ARG A 105 -0.39 4.94 -2.81
CA ARG A 105 -1.20 6.11 -2.47
C ARG A 105 -2.66 5.82 -2.77
N HIS A 106 -3.50 6.05 -1.78
CA HIS A 106 -4.96 6.01 -1.88
C HIS A 106 -5.50 7.35 -1.38
N VAL A 107 -6.39 7.97 -2.16
CA VAL A 107 -6.96 9.28 -1.85
C VAL A 107 -8.46 9.24 -2.11
N ASP A 108 -9.23 9.52 -1.07
CA ASP A 108 -10.67 9.74 -1.19
C ASP A 108 -10.94 11.18 -1.62
N VAL A 109 -11.59 11.34 -2.78
CA VAL A 109 -11.95 12.66 -3.30
C VAL A 109 -13.33 13.04 -2.78
N ILE A 110 -13.37 14.06 -1.91
CA ILE A 110 -14.60 14.61 -1.34
C ILE A 110 -14.81 16.06 -1.80
N ALA A 111 -16.06 16.43 -2.05
CA ALA A 111 -16.42 17.81 -2.34
C ALA A 111 -16.21 18.68 -1.09
N ARG A 112 -15.61 19.86 -1.28
CA ARG A 112 -15.42 20.84 -0.19
C ARG A 112 -16.60 21.79 -0.04
N ALA A 113 -17.36 22.00 -1.11
CA ALA A 113 -18.57 22.80 -1.14
C ALA A 113 -19.80 21.91 -1.29
N GLN A 114 -20.93 22.37 -0.75
CA GLN A 114 -22.23 21.72 -0.91
C GLN A 114 -22.90 22.27 -2.18
N GLY A 115 -23.49 21.39 -3.00
CA GLY A 115 -24.15 21.81 -4.22
C GLY A 115 -24.79 20.64 -4.97
N LEU A 116 -25.58 20.96 -5.98
CA LEU A 116 -26.11 19.97 -6.92
C LEU A 116 -25.01 19.60 -7.94
N VAL A 117 -24.87 18.32 -8.24
CA VAL A 117 -23.97 17.86 -9.31
C VAL A 117 -24.63 18.08 -10.67
N ILE A 118 -24.02 18.90 -11.52
CA ILE A 118 -24.50 19.18 -12.88
C ILE A 118 -23.97 18.15 -13.88
N GLY A 119 -22.75 17.63 -13.66
CA GLY A 119 -22.14 16.68 -14.58
C GLY A 119 -21.03 15.86 -13.95
N ILE A 120 -20.87 14.63 -14.44
CA ILE A 120 -19.80 13.70 -14.11
C ILE A 120 -19.01 13.46 -15.39
N PHE A 121 -17.68 13.61 -15.34
CA PHE A 121 -16.82 13.59 -16.53
C PHE A 121 -15.99 12.31 -16.66
N VAL A 122 -16.10 11.39 -15.70
CA VAL A 122 -15.28 10.17 -15.63
C VAL A 122 -16.14 8.99 -15.22
N GLU A 123 -15.80 7.80 -15.74
CA GLU A 123 -16.46 6.55 -15.38
C GLU A 123 -15.57 5.67 -14.50
N GLU A 124 -16.17 4.63 -13.90
CA GLU A 124 -15.45 3.70 -13.06
C GLU A 124 -14.38 2.93 -13.86
N GLY A 125 -13.13 3.01 -13.41
CA GLY A 125 -11.99 2.35 -14.05
C GLY A 125 -11.20 3.23 -15.02
N ASP A 126 -11.65 4.47 -15.27
CA ASP A 126 -10.90 5.42 -16.09
C ASP A 126 -9.61 5.88 -15.44
N ARG A 127 -8.58 6.10 -16.27
CA ARG A 127 -7.31 6.67 -15.84
C ARG A 127 -7.40 8.18 -15.93
N VAL A 128 -7.23 8.85 -14.79
CA VAL A 128 -7.25 10.31 -14.67
C VAL A 128 -5.86 10.87 -14.38
N GLU A 129 -5.62 12.08 -14.84
CA GLU A 129 -4.39 12.83 -14.57
C GLU A 129 -4.58 13.85 -13.44
N GLU A 130 -3.48 14.35 -12.88
CA GLU A 130 -3.52 15.38 -11.84
C GLU A 130 -4.16 16.67 -12.39
N GLY A 131 -5.20 17.15 -11.70
CA GLY A 131 -5.93 18.37 -12.08
C GLY A 131 -7.07 18.15 -13.08
N GLN A 132 -7.34 16.92 -13.50
CA GLN A 132 -8.50 16.63 -14.35
C GLN A 132 -9.81 16.76 -13.55
N PRO A 133 -10.81 17.52 -14.03
CA PRO A 133 -12.11 17.64 -13.37
C PRO A 133 -12.86 16.30 -13.45
N LEU A 134 -13.30 15.79 -12.30
CA LEU A 134 -14.05 14.54 -12.20
C LEU A 134 -15.57 14.78 -12.24
N THR A 135 -16.00 15.88 -11.61
CA THR A 135 -17.41 16.28 -11.47
C THR A 135 -17.50 17.80 -11.46
N GLN A 136 -18.66 18.34 -11.79
CA GLN A 136 -18.96 19.76 -11.71
C GLN A 136 -20.18 19.99 -10.82
N LEU A 137 -20.01 20.89 -9.86
CA LEU A 137 -21.09 21.35 -8.98
C LEU A 137 -21.74 22.60 -9.57
N ASP A 138 -22.99 22.88 -9.18
CA ASP A 138 -23.66 24.13 -9.52
C ASP A 138 -22.95 25.33 -8.85
N GLN A 139 -22.61 26.32 -9.67
CA GLN A 139 -21.80 27.48 -9.31
C GLN A 139 -22.61 28.78 -9.31
N ASP A 140 -23.88 28.77 -9.72
CA ASP A 140 -24.60 30.01 -10.00
C ASP A 140 -24.85 30.85 -8.74
N GLU A 141 -25.23 30.21 -7.63
CA GLU A 141 -25.37 30.88 -6.33
C GLU A 141 -24.04 31.45 -5.83
N LEU A 142 -22.95 30.69 -5.98
CA LEU A 142 -21.60 31.10 -5.58
C LEU A 142 -21.11 32.30 -6.42
N LYS A 143 -21.38 32.31 -7.72
CA LYS A 143 -21.07 33.44 -8.61
C LYS A 143 -21.82 34.71 -8.21
N LEU A 144 -23.10 34.59 -7.87
CA LEU A 144 -23.88 35.72 -7.37
C LEU A 144 -23.34 36.24 -6.04
N GLN A 145 -22.97 35.34 -5.13
CA GLN A 145 -22.36 35.71 -3.86
C GLN A 145 -21.03 36.44 -4.05
N VAL A 146 -20.16 35.99 -4.97
CA VAL A 146 -18.92 36.69 -5.30
C VAL A 146 -19.19 38.11 -5.82
N GLN A 147 -20.17 38.27 -6.72
CA GLN A 147 -20.55 39.58 -7.24
C GLN A 147 -21.06 40.52 -6.14
N GLU A 148 -21.90 40.03 -5.22
CA GLU A 148 -22.38 40.81 -4.08
C GLU A 148 -21.22 41.31 -3.20
N ARG A 149 -20.27 40.42 -2.86
CA ARG A 149 -19.09 40.77 -2.05
C ARG A 149 -18.15 41.72 -2.78
N GLU A 150 -18.05 41.61 -4.10
CA GLU A 150 -17.27 42.53 -4.94
C GLU A 150 -17.85 43.94 -4.92
N VAL A 151 -19.16 44.08 -5.10
CA VAL A 151 -19.83 45.39 -4.98
C VAL A 151 -19.66 45.97 -3.57
N ASN A 152 -19.76 45.14 -2.53
CA ASN A 152 -19.54 45.57 -1.15
C ASN A 152 -18.10 46.08 -0.93
N MET A 153 -17.10 45.35 -1.41
CA MET A 153 -15.68 45.74 -1.33
C MET A 153 -15.42 47.04 -2.08
N LEU A 154 -15.99 47.21 -3.28
CA LEU A 154 -15.86 48.44 -4.06
C LEU A 154 -16.45 49.66 -3.33
N SER A 155 -17.60 49.48 -2.67
CA SER A 155 -18.22 50.53 -1.85
C SER A 155 -17.33 50.91 -0.67
N MET A 156 -16.80 49.93 0.08
CA MET A 156 -15.90 50.20 1.20
C MET A 156 -14.56 50.80 0.75
N LYS A 157 -14.05 50.40 -0.42
CA LYS A 157 -12.86 50.98 -1.04
C LYS A 157 -13.06 52.45 -1.36
N ALA A 158 -14.17 52.81 -1.98
CA ALA A 158 -14.49 54.21 -2.29
C ALA A 158 -14.60 55.08 -1.02
N ASN A 159 -15.15 54.53 0.07
CA ASN A 159 -15.20 55.20 1.36
C ASN A 159 -13.81 55.39 1.97
N TYR A 160 -12.95 54.37 1.89
CA TYR A 160 -11.56 54.44 2.33
C TYR A 160 -10.74 55.46 1.54
N GLU A 161 -10.87 55.49 0.21
CA GLU A 161 -10.19 56.48 -0.65
C GLU A 161 -10.63 57.90 -0.30
N ARG A 162 -11.94 58.11 -0.09
CA ARG A 162 -12.47 59.40 0.35
C ARG A 162 -11.94 59.80 1.73
N ALA A 163 -11.85 58.85 2.67
CA ALA A 163 -11.29 59.10 3.99
C ALA A 163 -9.80 59.45 3.91
N ALA A 164 -9.03 58.78 3.04
CA ALA A 164 -7.62 59.08 2.80
C ALA A 164 -7.42 60.51 2.28
N ASP A 165 -8.25 60.96 1.34
CA ASP A 165 -8.22 62.33 0.81
C ASP A 165 -8.54 63.39 1.88
N LEU A 166 -9.43 63.08 2.82
CA LEU A 166 -9.79 63.97 3.94
C LEU A 166 -8.70 64.04 5.00
N VAL A 167 -8.04 62.90 5.32
CA VAL A 167 -6.87 62.87 6.21
C VAL A 167 -5.71 63.67 5.62
N ALA A 168 -5.46 63.56 4.31
CA ALA A 168 -4.42 64.34 3.63
C ALA A 168 -4.66 65.86 3.71
N LYS A 169 -5.92 66.27 3.93
CA LYS A 169 -6.33 67.66 4.15
C LYS A 169 -6.46 68.03 5.63
N GLU A 170 -6.11 67.12 6.54
CA GLU A 170 -6.26 67.26 8.01
C GLU A 170 -7.72 67.48 8.46
N LEU A 171 -8.70 67.00 7.68
CA LEU A 171 -10.14 67.19 7.92
C LEU A 171 -10.83 65.98 8.57
N LEU A 172 -10.09 64.90 8.87
CA LEU A 172 -10.62 63.66 9.42
C LEU A 172 -9.73 63.16 10.56
N SER A 173 -10.34 62.59 11.60
CA SER A 173 -9.61 61.96 12.70
C SER A 173 -8.90 60.68 12.25
N THR A 174 -7.74 60.39 12.84
CA THR A 174 -7.03 59.12 12.63
C THR A 174 -7.88 57.91 12.98
N GLN A 175 -8.73 58.03 14.01
CA GLN A 175 -9.64 56.96 14.43
C GLN A 175 -10.68 56.60 13.35
N GLU A 176 -11.26 57.60 12.70
CA GLU A 176 -12.26 57.40 11.65
C GLU A 176 -11.63 56.82 10.37
N PHE A 177 -10.41 57.24 10.06
CA PHE A 177 -9.62 56.67 8.98
C PHE A 177 -9.27 55.20 9.23
N GLU A 178 -8.84 54.85 10.44
CA GLU A 178 -8.55 53.47 10.80
C GLU A 178 -9.81 52.60 10.73
N GLN A 179 -10.96 53.12 11.17
CA GLN A 179 -12.23 52.41 11.08
C GLN A 179 -12.62 52.09 9.63
N THR A 180 -12.52 53.07 8.72
CA THR A 180 -12.82 52.86 7.29
C THR A 180 -11.81 51.90 6.64
N LYS A 181 -10.53 51.97 7.04
CA LYS A 181 -9.52 51.00 6.61
C LYS A 181 -9.88 49.57 7.05
N PHE A 182 -10.27 49.35 8.30
CA PHE A 182 -10.65 48.03 8.79
C PHE A 182 -11.92 47.49 8.11
N GLN A 183 -12.88 48.36 7.79
CA GLN A 183 -14.07 47.99 7.01
C GLN A 183 -13.70 47.52 5.60
N TYR A 184 -12.78 48.22 4.92
CA TYR A 184 -12.29 47.81 3.61
C TYR A 184 -11.56 46.46 3.66
N GLU A 185 -10.64 46.25 4.61
CA GLU A 185 -9.92 44.99 4.76
C GLU A 185 -10.86 43.82 5.10
N THR A 186 -11.89 44.08 5.90
CA THR A 186 -12.94 43.09 6.20
C THR A 186 -13.71 42.71 4.93
N ALA A 187 -14.15 43.69 4.15
CA ALA A 187 -14.87 43.44 2.90
C ALA A 187 -14.00 42.70 1.86
N LYS A 188 -12.71 43.03 1.80
CA LYS A 188 -11.73 42.32 0.96
C LYS A 188 -11.60 40.85 1.37
N THR A 189 -11.46 40.57 2.67
CA THR A 189 -11.37 39.20 3.21
C THR A 189 -12.63 38.39 2.89
N GLN A 190 -13.81 39.01 2.98
CA GLN A 190 -15.08 38.36 2.64
C GLN A 190 -15.16 37.99 1.15
N LEU A 191 -14.67 38.86 0.26
CA LEU A 191 -14.60 38.56 -1.17
C LEU A 191 -13.62 37.42 -1.45
N GLU A 192 -12.46 37.39 -0.81
CA GLU A 192 -11.48 36.31 -0.97
C GLU A 192 -12.07 34.97 -0.52
N THR A 193 -12.79 34.96 0.61
CA THR A 193 -13.49 33.77 1.10
C THR A 193 -14.54 33.28 0.09
N ALA A 194 -15.34 34.19 -0.48
CA ALA A 194 -16.34 33.83 -1.47
C ALA A 194 -15.71 33.26 -2.76
N LYS A 195 -14.57 33.81 -3.20
CA LYS A 195 -13.83 33.31 -4.37
C LYS A 195 -13.26 31.91 -4.13
N LEU A 196 -12.73 31.63 -2.95
CA LEU A 196 -12.24 30.29 -2.59
C LEU A 196 -13.35 29.24 -2.65
N ASN A 197 -14.55 29.59 -2.20
CA ASN A 197 -15.69 28.66 -2.26
C ASN A 197 -16.09 28.33 -3.70
N LEU A 198 -15.99 29.29 -4.63
CA LEU A 198 -16.25 29.09 -6.06
C LEU A 198 -15.16 28.22 -6.73
N GLU A 199 -13.90 28.39 -6.35
CA GLU A 199 -12.80 27.58 -6.89
C GLU A 199 -12.96 26.07 -6.61
N PHE A 200 -13.66 25.71 -5.52
CA PHE A 200 -13.88 24.33 -5.13
C PHE A 200 -15.07 23.63 -5.80
N THR A 201 -15.80 24.30 -6.71
CA THR A 201 -17.01 23.77 -7.39
C THR A 201 -16.84 23.57 -8.88
#